data_AF-A0A351KV49-F1
#
_entry.id   AF-A0A351KV49-F1
#
_cell.length_a   1.000
_cell.length_b   1.000
_cell.length_c   1.000
_cell.angle_alpha   90.00
_cell.angle_beta   90.00
_cell.angle_gamma   90.00
#
_symmetry.space_group_name_H-M   'P 1'
#
loop_
_entity.id
_entity.type
_entity.pdbx_description
1 polymer ?
#
loop_
_entity_poly.entity_id
_entity_poly.type
_entity_poly.pdbx_seq_one_letter_code
_entity_poly.pdbx_strand_id
1 'polypeptide(L)'
;YVVPDNKYLTHDFLIPKEHLGDAEPGQIVVVEILEHPSRSRDPIGRVAEVLGEHLAPGMEIEVAIRSFDLPDKWPESVEKEIQRWGRQIPDEAREGRQDIRHLPLVTIDGEDARDFDDAVYCERTSKGWRLLVA
;
A
#
# COMPACT_ATOMS: atom_id res chain seq x y z
N TYR A 1 -0.17 25.99 -14.68
CA TYR A 1 -1.07 25.74 -13.54
C TYR A 1 -1.32 24.24 -13.50
N VAL A 2 -1.76 23.72 -12.37
CA VAL A 2 -2.13 22.31 -12.20
C VAL A 2 -3.58 22.26 -11.76
N VAL A 3 -4.36 21.42 -12.42
CA VAL A 3 -5.74 21.12 -12.05
C VAL A 3 -5.70 19.95 -11.06
N PRO A 4 -6.26 20.10 -9.85
CA PRO A 4 -6.32 19.00 -8.90
C PRO A 4 -7.16 17.82 -9.41
N ASP A 5 -6.71 16.60 -9.16
CA ASP A 5 -7.52 15.40 -9.40
C ASP A 5 -8.71 15.31 -8.40
N ASN A 6 -8.49 15.75 -7.17
CA ASN A 6 -9.51 15.80 -6.14
C ASN A 6 -10.55 16.90 -6.43
N LYS A 7 -11.76 16.46 -6.81
CA LYS A 7 -12.91 17.33 -7.15
C LYS A 7 -13.39 18.25 -6.02
N TYR A 8 -12.99 18.00 -4.76
CA TYR A 8 -13.30 18.90 -3.64
C TYR A 8 -12.37 20.12 -3.60
N LEU A 9 -11.24 20.08 -4.30
CA LEU A 9 -10.36 21.23 -4.49
C LEU A 9 -10.86 22.03 -5.70
N THR A 10 -11.47 23.18 -5.44
CA THR A 10 -12.13 24.00 -6.46
C THR A 10 -11.21 25.02 -7.13
N HIS A 11 -9.96 25.12 -6.67
CA HIS A 11 -8.97 26.07 -7.19
C HIS A 11 -7.89 25.33 -7.97
N ASP A 12 -7.52 25.88 -9.11
CA ASP A 12 -6.31 25.49 -9.82
C ASP A 12 -5.08 26.02 -9.08
N PHE A 13 -4.01 25.23 -9.06
CA PHE A 13 -2.75 25.65 -8.47
C PHE A 13 -1.91 26.41 -9.49
N LEU A 14 -1.59 27.66 -9.20
CA LEU A 14 -0.60 28.41 -9.96
C LEU A 14 0.79 27.86 -9.68
N ILE A 15 1.48 27.43 -10.73
CA ILE A 15 2.85 26.95 -10.68
C ILE A 15 3.72 27.97 -11.42
N PRO A 16 4.54 28.77 -10.71
CA PRO A 16 5.53 29.66 -11.31
C PRO A 16 6.53 28.86 -12.17
N LYS A 17 7.13 29.49 -13.18
CA LYS A 17 8.02 28.79 -14.14
C LYS A 17 9.25 28.21 -13.45
N GLU A 18 9.76 28.91 -12.45
CA GLU A 18 10.87 28.50 -11.59
C GLU A 18 10.55 27.28 -10.71
N HIS A 19 9.27 26.91 -10.61
CA HIS A 19 8.77 25.81 -9.78
C HIS A 19 8.12 24.69 -10.60
N LEU A 20 8.25 24.76 -11.93
CA LEU A 20 7.71 23.76 -12.86
C LEU A 20 8.57 22.49 -12.90
N GLY A 21 9.88 22.61 -12.66
CA GLY A 21 10.83 21.51 -12.87
C GLY A 21 10.83 21.04 -14.33
N ASP A 22 10.85 19.73 -14.54
CA ASP A 22 10.83 19.09 -15.86
C ASP A 22 9.41 18.66 -16.30
N ALA A 23 8.36 19.17 -15.64
CA ALA A 23 6.98 18.79 -15.94
C ALA A 23 6.53 19.29 -17.32
N GLU A 24 5.93 18.40 -18.11
CA GLU A 24 5.36 18.70 -19.41
C GLU A 24 3.82 18.78 -19.37
N PRO A 25 3.19 19.54 -20.27
CA PRO A 25 1.73 19.61 -20.34
C PRO A 25 1.08 18.23 -20.56
N GLY A 26 0.10 17.89 -19.73
CA GLY A 26 -0.62 16.61 -19.79
C GLY A 26 -0.12 15.55 -18.81
N GLN A 27 1.01 15.79 -18.17
CA GLN A 27 1.54 14.90 -17.14
C GLN A 27 0.84 15.09 -15.79
N ILE A 28 0.74 13.99 -15.05
CA ILE A 28 0.33 13.98 -13.66
C ILE A 28 1.54 14.31 -12.79
N VAL A 29 1.32 15.25 -11.87
CA VAL A 29 2.36 15.79 -10.99
C VAL A 29 1.87 15.86 -9.56
N VAL A 30 2.80 15.75 -8.63
CA VAL A 30 2.57 16.05 -7.22
C VAL A 30 2.92 17.51 -6.98
N VAL A 31 1.98 18.27 -6.43
CA VAL A 31 2.17 19.68 -6.11
C VAL A 31 2.32 19.85 -4.61
N GLU A 32 3.43 20.45 -4.18
CA GLU A 32 3.58 20.96 -2.82
C GLU A 32 3.05 22.39 -2.76
N ILE A 33 2.17 22.66 -1.79
CA ILE A 33 1.57 23.98 -1.60
C ILE A 33 2.61 24.90 -0.95
N LEU A 34 2.95 25.99 -1.64
CA LEU A 34 3.81 27.04 -1.10
C LEU A 34 2.99 28.17 -0.46
N GLU A 35 1.88 28.54 -1.11
CA GLU A 35 0.92 29.50 -0.58
C GLU A 35 -0.49 28.92 -0.65
N HIS A 36 -1.17 28.89 0.49
CA HIS A 36 -2.57 28.49 0.58
C HIS A 36 -3.49 29.52 -0.09
N PRO A 37 -4.67 29.09 -0.59
CA PRO A 37 -5.60 30.00 -1.24
C PRO A 37 -6.12 31.05 -0.27
N SER A 38 -6.41 32.25 -0.80
CA SER A 38 -7.07 33.32 -0.05
C SER A 38 -8.27 33.85 -0.84
N ARG A 39 -9.09 34.73 -0.24
CA ARG A 39 -10.28 35.28 -0.92
C ARG A 39 -9.99 35.96 -2.27
N SER A 40 -8.77 36.44 -2.47
CA SER A 40 -8.39 37.21 -3.65
C SER A 40 -7.26 36.57 -4.47
N ARG A 41 -6.78 35.38 -4.08
CA ARG A 41 -5.65 34.72 -4.74
C ARG A 41 -5.83 33.22 -4.76
N ASP A 42 -5.58 32.64 -5.93
CA ASP A 42 -5.43 31.21 -6.12
C ASP A 42 -4.18 30.69 -5.39
N PRO A 43 -4.15 29.40 -5.01
CA PRO A 43 -3.01 28.82 -4.34
C PRO A 43 -1.79 28.75 -5.26
N ILE A 44 -0.61 28.92 -4.67
CA ILE A 44 0.67 28.80 -5.37
C ILE A 44 1.34 27.51 -4.91
N GLY A 45 1.86 26.74 -5.84
CA GLY A 45 2.58 25.50 -5.54
C GLY A 45 3.86 25.35 -6.35
N ARG A 46 4.60 24.29 -6.02
CA ARG A 46 5.72 23.78 -6.81
C ARG A 46 5.50 22.33 -7.17
N VAL A 47 5.99 21.92 -8.34
CA VAL A 47 6.06 20.51 -8.70
C VAL A 47 7.10 19.84 -7.81
N ALA A 48 6.66 18.93 -6.94
CA ALA A 48 7.52 18.12 -6.09
C ALA A 48 7.99 16.84 -6.81
N GLU A 49 7.12 16.27 -7.66
CA GLU A 49 7.37 15.02 -8.37
C GLU A 49 6.55 14.99 -9.68
N VAL A 50 7.14 14.45 -10.75
CA VAL A 50 6.43 14.15 -12.00
C VAL A 50 6.17 12.65 -12.04
N LEU A 51 4.90 12.24 -12.03
CA LEU A 51 4.52 10.83 -12.04
C LEU A 51 4.53 10.26 -13.47
N GLY A 52 4.23 11.10 -14.46
CA GLY A 52 4.24 10.74 -15.88
C GLY A 52 2.92 11.02 -16.58
N GLU A 53 2.65 10.32 -17.68
CA GLU A 53 1.46 10.54 -18.50
C GLU A 53 0.17 10.07 -17.80
N HIS A 54 -0.91 10.83 -17.95
CA HIS A 54 -2.22 10.51 -17.35
C HIS A 54 -2.76 9.12 -17.73
N LEU A 55 -2.40 8.61 -18.92
CA LEU A 55 -2.85 7.31 -19.44
C LEU A 55 -1.78 6.21 -19.31
N ALA A 56 -0.71 6.44 -18.54
CA ALA A 56 0.30 5.42 -18.29
C ALA A 56 -0.31 4.28 -17.43
N PRO A 57 0.00 3.01 -17.74
CA PRO A 57 -0.45 1.89 -16.91
C PRO A 57 0.01 2.03 -15.45
N GLY A 58 -0.90 1.85 -14.49
CA GLY A 58 -0.60 1.95 -13.07
C GLY A 58 -0.64 3.37 -12.50
N MET A 59 -0.90 4.39 -13.31
CA MET A 59 -1.06 5.78 -12.85
C MET A 59 -2.21 5.92 -11.85
N GLU A 60 -3.30 5.17 -12.05
CA GLU A 60 -4.44 5.12 -11.14
C GLU A 60 -4.07 4.63 -9.74
N ILE A 61 -3.09 3.72 -9.63
CA ILE A 61 -2.58 3.22 -8.35
C ILE A 61 -1.74 4.31 -7.67
N GLU A 62 -0.80 4.92 -8.40
CA GLU A 62 0.08 5.98 -7.88
C GLU A 62 -0.70 7.22 -7.39
N VAL A 63 -1.75 7.60 -8.13
CA VAL A 63 -2.67 8.69 -7.74
C VAL A 63 -3.46 8.32 -6.50
N ALA A 64 -3.97 7.09 -6.39
CA ALA A 64 -4.70 6.63 -5.22
C ALA A 64 -3.81 6.59 -3.97
N ILE A 65 -2.60 6.05 -4.08
CA ILE A 65 -1.61 6.00 -2.99
C ILE A 65 -1.39 7.40 -2.41
N ARG A 66 -1.13 8.40 -3.26
CA ARG A 66 -0.85 9.77 -2.81
C ARG A 66 -2.09 10.52 -2.34
N SER A 67 -3.24 10.33 -3.01
CA SER A 67 -4.48 11.04 -2.67
C SER A 67 -5.04 10.62 -1.31
N PHE A 68 -4.80 9.37 -0.92
CA PHE A 68 -5.23 8.82 0.36
C PHE A 68 -4.09 8.69 1.39
N ASP A 69 -2.89 9.20 1.06
CA ASP A 69 -1.70 9.13 1.91
C ASP A 69 -1.41 7.70 2.40
N LEU A 70 -1.51 6.73 1.49
CA LEU A 70 -1.26 5.32 1.77
C LEU A 70 0.25 5.08 1.87
N PRO A 71 0.75 4.47 2.95
CA PRO A 71 2.15 4.08 3.04
C PRO A 71 2.49 3.00 2.00
N ASP A 72 3.38 3.34 1.07
CA ASP A 72 3.83 2.47 -0.03
C ASP A 72 5.30 2.02 0.12
N LYS A 73 6.06 2.70 1.00
CA LYS A 73 7.47 2.43 1.25
C LYS A 73 7.68 1.80 2.62
N TRP A 74 8.46 0.72 2.63
CA TRP A 74 8.91 0.10 3.88
C TRP A 74 10.02 0.94 4.53
N PRO A 75 9.94 1.21 5.85
CA PRO A 75 11.04 1.85 6.56
C PRO A 75 12.30 0.97 6.55
N GLU A 76 13.49 1.60 6.45
CA GLU A 76 14.78 0.88 6.49
C GLU A 76 14.94 0.00 7.75
N SER A 77 14.33 0.42 8.88
CA SER A 77 14.33 -0.37 10.10
C SER A 77 13.57 -1.71 9.94
N VAL A 78 12.46 -1.71 9.21
CA VAL A 78 11.67 -2.92 8.92
C VAL A 78 12.47 -3.83 7.99
N GLU A 79 13.08 -3.28 6.94
CA GLU A 79 13.92 -4.06 6.01
C GLU A 79 15.10 -4.74 6.74
N LYS A 80 15.77 -4.01 7.64
CA LYS A 80 16.87 -4.58 8.47
C LYS A 80 16.39 -5.64 9.44
N GLU A 81 15.17 -5.53 9.95
CA GLU A 81 14.58 -6.51 10.84
C GLU A 81 14.26 -7.82 10.11
N ILE A 82 13.61 -7.73 8.94
CA ILE A 82 13.18 -8.92 8.18
C ILE A 82 14.37 -9.74 7.67
N GLN A 83 15.51 -9.09 7.36
CA GLN A 83 16.73 -9.76 6.90
C GLN A 83 17.33 -10.76 7.90
N ARG A 84 16.93 -10.68 9.18
CA ARG A 84 17.41 -11.59 10.22
C ARG A 84 16.71 -12.95 10.18
N TRP A 85 15.57 -13.05 9.50
CA TRP A 85 14.77 -14.26 9.44
C TRP A 85 15.10 -15.09 8.19
N GLY A 86 15.26 -16.40 8.40
CA GLY A 86 15.47 -17.37 7.32
C GLY A 86 14.17 -17.97 6.80
N ARG A 87 14.28 -18.83 5.79
CA ARG A 87 13.12 -19.55 5.21
C ARG A 87 12.63 -20.72 6.07
N GLN A 88 13.43 -21.16 7.04
CA GLN A 88 13.13 -22.32 7.87
C GLN A 88 12.80 -21.86 9.29
N ILE A 89 11.84 -22.53 9.91
CA ILE A 89 11.47 -22.30 11.30
C ILE A 89 12.55 -22.95 12.19
N PRO A 90 13.26 -22.18 13.02
CA PRO A 90 14.27 -22.71 13.94
C PRO A 90 13.62 -23.61 15.01
N ASP A 91 14.36 -24.60 15.50
CA ASP A 91 13.81 -25.59 16.44
C ASP A 91 13.42 -24.96 17.78
N GLU A 92 14.13 -23.92 18.21
CA GLU A 92 13.84 -23.16 19.43
C GLU A 92 12.48 -22.47 19.36
N ALA A 93 12.04 -22.04 18.17
CA ALA A 93 10.72 -21.42 17.99
C ALA A 93 9.54 -22.40 18.16
N ARG A 94 9.83 -23.72 18.18
CA ARG A 94 8.85 -24.79 18.38
C ARG A 94 8.68 -25.16 19.85
N GLU A 95 9.60 -24.75 20.72
CA GLU A 95 9.56 -25.10 22.14
C GLU A 95 8.28 -24.55 22.80
N GLY A 96 7.60 -25.40 23.58
CA GLY A 96 6.34 -25.05 24.25
C GLY A 96 5.09 -25.02 23.36
N ARG A 97 5.22 -25.25 22.05
CA ARG A 97 4.05 -25.34 21.13
C ARG A 97 3.52 -26.76 21.03
N GLN A 98 2.22 -26.91 20.84
CA GLN A 98 1.61 -28.20 20.54
C GLN A 98 1.95 -28.63 19.10
N ASP A 99 2.48 -29.84 18.94
CA ASP A 99 2.75 -30.38 17.62
C ASP A 99 1.49 -30.96 16.97
N ILE A 100 0.99 -30.25 15.96
CA ILE A 100 -0.19 -30.65 15.17
C ILE A 100 0.16 -30.98 13.71
N ARG A 101 1.44 -31.12 13.36
CA ARG A 101 1.89 -31.36 11.97
C ARG A 101 1.39 -32.68 11.37
N HIS A 102 0.89 -33.58 12.21
CA HIS A 102 0.29 -34.85 11.81
C HIS A 102 -1.18 -34.73 11.37
N LEU A 103 -1.83 -33.60 11.64
CA LEU A 103 -3.20 -33.33 11.22
C LEU A 103 -3.22 -32.83 9.77
N PRO A 104 -4.18 -33.28 8.93
CA PRO A 104 -4.25 -32.87 7.52
C PRO A 104 -4.96 -31.51 7.39
N LEU A 105 -4.36 -30.48 7.96
CA LEU A 105 -4.78 -29.09 7.79
C LEU A 105 -4.59 -28.67 6.33
N VAL A 106 -5.57 -27.95 5.79
CA VAL A 106 -5.52 -27.35 4.44
C VAL A 106 -5.92 -25.88 4.51
N THR A 107 -5.41 -25.09 3.57
CA THR A 107 -5.86 -23.72 3.31
C THR A 107 -6.74 -23.73 2.06
N ILE A 108 -7.70 -22.79 1.96
CA ILE A 108 -8.63 -22.71 0.85
C ILE A 108 -8.73 -21.24 0.44
N ASP A 109 -7.97 -20.87 -0.58
CA ASP A 109 -7.73 -19.49 -0.98
C ASP A 109 -7.92 -19.29 -2.48
N GLY A 110 -7.93 -18.03 -2.92
CA GLY A 110 -7.91 -17.69 -4.34
C GLY A 110 -6.62 -18.09 -5.03
N GLU A 111 -6.67 -18.30 -6.35
CA GLU A 111 -5.51 -18.78 -7.15
C GLU A 111 -4.28 -17.86 -7.08
N ASP A 112 -4.51 -16.55 -6.91
CA ASP A 112 -3.46 -15.54 -6.83
C ASP A 112 -2.98 -15.24 -5.40
N ALA A 113 -3.60 -15.83 -4.37
CA ALA A 113 -3.21 -15.60 -2.97
C ALA A 113 -1.82 -16.19 -2.67
N ARG A 114 -1.06 -15.52 -1.80
CA ARG A 114 0.32 -15.94 -1.42
C ARG A 114 0.59 -15.87 0.09
N ASP A 115 -0.39 -15.36 0.82
CA ASP A 115 -0.40 -15.01 2.23
C ASP A 115 -1.49 -15.82 2.94
N PHE A 116 -1.24 -17.12 3.12
CA PHE A 116 -2.20 -18.03 3.75
C PHE A 116 -2.13 -17.92 5.28
N ASP A 117 -3.10 -17.24 5.86
CA ASP A 117 -3.13 -16.94 7.30
C ASP A 117 -3.89 -17.97 8.14
N ASP A 118 -4.78 -18.75 7.53
CA ASP A 118 -5.60 -19.75 8.22
C ASP A 118 -5.53 -21.14 7.58
N ALA A 119 -5.67 -22.17 8.43
CA ALA A 119 -5.84 -23.54 7.97
C ALA A 119 -6.92 -24.27 8.75
N VAL A 120 -7.67 -25.15 8.06
CA VAL A 120 -8.82 -25.86 8.64
C VAL A 120 -8.68 -27.37 8.57
N TYR A 121 -9.13 -28.04 9.62
CA TYR A 121 -9.30 -29.49 9.68
C TYR A 121 -10.49 -29.81 10.57
N CYS A 122 -11.31 -30.79 10.19
CA CYS A 122 -12.38 -31.28 11.04
C CYS A 122 -12.48 -32.80 11.07
N GLU A 123 -12.89 -33.32 12.22
CA GLU A 123 -13.11 -34.74 12.42
C GLU A 123 -14.40 -35.01 13.20
N ARG A 124 -15.05 -36.13 12.88
CA ARG A 124 -16.30 -36.52 13.53
C ARG A 124 -15.99 -37.08 14.92
N THR A 125 -16.79 -36.67 15.90
CA THR A 125 -16.76 -37.18 17.27
C THR A 125 -18.07 -37.91 17.59
N SER A 126 -18.16 -38.51 18.78
CA SER A 126 -19.41 -39.16 19.25
C SER A 126 -20.58 -38.19 19.44
N LYS A 127 -20.31 -36.88 19.59
CA LYS A 127 -21.32 -35.84 19.85
C LYS A 127 -21.42 -34.79 18.75
N GLY A 128 -20.71 -34.94 17.63
CA GLY A 128 -20.70 -33.95 16.56
C GLY A 128 -19.35 -33.92 15.83
N TRP A 129 -18.73 -32.75 15.78
CA TRP A 129 -17.46 -32.51 15.11
C TRP A 129 -16.49 -31.79 16.03
N ARG A 130 -15.21 -32.05 15.85
CA ARG A 130 -14.12 -31.21 16.35
C ARG A 130 -13.57 -30.47 15.14
N LEU A 131 -13.63 -29.15 15.18
CA LEU A 131 -13.05 -28.26 14.18
C LEU A 131 -11.78 -27.63 14.76
N LEU A 132 -10.72 -27.62 13.97
CA LEU A 132 -9.52 -26.84 14.23
C LEU A 132 -9.45 -25.73 13.18
N VAL A 133 -9.20 -24.51 13.67
CA VAL A 133 -8.81 -23.34 12.88
C VAL A 133 -7.45 -22.94 13.44
N ALA A 134 -6.41 -23.12 12.63
CA ALA A 134 -5.02 -22.84 12.98
C ALA A 134 -4.62 -21.48 12.42
#